data_AF-A0A9E0IKZ3-F1
#
_entry.id   AF-A0A9E0IKZ3-F1
#
_cell.length_a   1.000
_cell.length_b   1.000
_cell.length_c   1.000
_cell.angle_alpha   90.00
_cell.angle_beta   90.00
_cell.angle_gamma   90.00
#
_symmetry.space_group_name_H-M   'P 1'
#
loop_
_entity.id
_entity.type
_entity.pdbx_description
1 polymer ?
#
loop_
_entity_poly.entity_id
_entity_poly.type
_entity_poly.pdbx_seq_one_letter_code
_entity_poly.pdbx_strand_id
1 'polypeptide(L)'
;MKNSSLTRLGPGLAALALAGVACGGGIDNPSGGGPDAAIDATSDEWDQRLEEREVDYNAALRAAALRLVGRLPTLEEIRSIQNAGDLAAQKVAYEAHIDAFLASSDFARQIYFWWQDTLRMGDDTELDSAAAFAAQVTVEGRSYLELLTATAGQCGAFDVGAAAFTAADCGNGVPVQAGLLTHPGVHRHFTSNFSFRRVKWVQETFACTKFPAEIAATGIDIGAAAPYTGLFPFESVPALDTGRVNFRDTSAVICANCHTTMNHIAPLLATFDEQGQFQGQIVAPTPLEGAPPAELRDYLVAGETTAWRYGVPAADLPQLGAAMAADPDIAECAIARVWNWAMGKGDVVDALREVPAEIIRQEIDDFVADGHRLKSAIRGVFTHDDFVKF
;
A
#
# COMPACT_ATOMS: atom_id res chain seq x y z
N MET A 1 15.70 56.86 2.91
CA MET A 1 14.33 57.15 2.39
C MET A 1 13.83 55.87 1.72
N LYS A 2 12.77 55.15 2.08
CA LYS A 2 11.69 55.28 3.09
C LYS A 2 11.36 53.86 3.54
N ASN A 3 11.06 53.73 4.83
CA ASN A 3 10.54 52.54 5.51
C ASN A 3 9.23 52.02 4.90
N SER A 4 8.96 50.73 5.07
CA SER A 4 7.64 50.24 5.49
C SER A 4 7.77 48.87 6.17
N SER A 5 7.78 48.91 7.50
CA SER A 5 7.45 47.78 8.39
C SER A 5 5.96 47.50 8.31
N LEU A 6 5.58 46.22 8.21
CA LEU A 6 4.20 45.78 8.47
C LEU A 6 4.23 44.79 9.63
N THR A 7 3.93 45.35 10.79
CA THR A 7 3.56 44.70 12.04
C THR A 7 2.21 43.99 11.84
N ARG A 8 2.11 42.70 12.16
CA ARG A 8 0.83 42.04 12.42
C ARG A 8 0.81 41.50 13.84
N LEU A 9 -0.11 42.08 14.60
CA LEU A 9 -0.57 41.66 15.92
C LEU A 9 -1.28 40.29 15.81
N GLY A 10 -1.04 39.43 16.79
CA GLY A 10 -1.80 38.20 16.97
C GLY A 10 -3.17 38.43 17.62
N PRO A 11 -4.00 37.38 17.62
CA PRO A 11 -4.66 36.88 18.81
C PRO A 11 -4.24 35.41 19.03
N GLY A 12 -4.03 34.92 20.24
CA GLY A 12 -5.03 34.89 21.31
C GLY A 12 -5.66 33.49 21.33
N LEU A 13 -5.36 32.74 22.38
CA LEU A 13 -5.69 31.34 22.63
C LEU A 13 -7.13 30.92 22.26
N ALA A 14 -7.25 29.73 21.66
CA ALA A 14 -8.35 28.80 21.93
C ALA A 14 -7.81 27.36 21.84
N ALA A 15 -7.52 26.77 22.99
CA ALA A 15 -7.30 25.34 23.12
C ALA A 15 -8.67 24.64 23.06
N LEU A 16 -8.92 23.87 22.00
CA LEU A 16 -10.03 22.92 21.97
C LEU A 16 -9.45 21.51 22.17
N ALA A 17 -9.65 20.98 23.36
CA ALA A 17 -9.46 19.56 23.64
C ALA A 17 -10.62 18.79 22.97
N LEU A 18 -10.33 18.00 21.93
CA LEU A 18 -11.21 16.88 21.56
C LEU A 18 -10.69 15.64 22.28
N ALA A 19 -11.20 15.44 23.48
CA ALA A 19 -11.26 14.13 24.12
C ALA A 19 -12.31 13.27 23.40
N GLY A 20 -12.04 11.97 23.32
CA GLY A 20 -12.72 11.04 22.44
C GLY A 20 -14.21 10.83 22.69
N VAL A 21 -14.85 10.34 21.63
CA VAL A 21 -16.02 9.46 21.72
C VAL A 21 -15.70 8.27 20.83
N ALA A 22 -15.05 7.27 21.44
CA ALA A 22 -15.02 5.92 20.93
C ALA A 22 -16.15 5.13 21.62
N CYS A 23 -16.92 4.43 20.81
CA CYS A 23 -17.77 3.27 21.11
C CYS A 23 -19.01 3.46 22.01
N GLY A 24 -20.15 3.11 21.44
CA GLY A 24 -21.41 2.90 22.16
C GLY A 24 -22.50 2.31 21.27
N GLY A 25 -22.16 1.41 20.35
CA GLY A 25 -23.14 0.62 19.61
C GLY A 25 -23.74 -0.44 20.54
N GLY A 26 -24.71 -0.03 21.36
CA GLY A 26 -25.54 -0.96 22.12
C GLY A 26 -26.35 -1.82 21.17
N ILE A 27 -26.08 -3.13 21.20
CA ILE A 27 -26.96 -4.14 20.62
C ILE A 27 -28.18 -4.21 21.54
N ASP A 28 -29.22 -3.44 21.21
CA ASP A 28 -30.54 -3.69 21.75
C ASP A 28 -31.10 -4.92 21.05
N ASN A 29 -31.36 -5.95 21.86
CA ASN A 29 -31.96 -7.20 21.46
C ASN A 29 -33.48 -7.12 21.74
N PRO A 30 -34.35 -6.81 20.76
CA PRO A 30 -35.77 -6.97 20.97
C PRO A 30 -36.14 -8.43 20.72
N SER A 31 -36.19 -9.18 21.80
CA SER A 31 -36.97 -10.41 21.88
C SER A 31 -38.44 -10.06 21.70
N GLY A 32 -38.91 -10.06 20.45
CA GLY A 32 -40.30 -9.86 20.08
C GLY A 32 -40.68 -10.88 19.00
N GLY A 33 -41.27 -12.00 19.42
CA GLY A 33 -41.82 -13.00 18.52
C GLY A 33 -42.92 -12.41 17.63
N GLY A 34 -42.65 -12.36 16.33
CA GLY A 34 -43.59 -12.10 15.25
C GLY A 34 -43.42 -13.21 14.20
N PRO A 35 -44.51 -13.64 13.54
CA PRO A 35 -44.51 -14.86 12.74
C PRO A 35 -43.61 -14.72 11.52
N ASP A 36 -42.93 -15.82 11.19
CA ASP A 36 -42.06 -16.03 10.04
C ASP A 36 -42.70 -15.53 8.74
N ALA A 37 -42.42 -14.26 8.42
CA ALA A 37 -42.49 -13.77 7.06
C ALA A 37 -41.08 -13.89 6.51
N ALA A 38 -40.90 -14.85 5.60
CA ALA A 38 -39.71 -14.93 4.76
C ALA A 38 -39.44 -13.53 4.19
N ILE A 39 -38.38 -12.89 4.67
CA ILE A 39 -37.79 -11.74 3.98
C ILE A 39 -37.18 -12.36 2.73
N ASP A 40 -37.97 -12.35 1.67
CA ASP A 40 -37.48 -12.50 0.31
C ASP A 40 -36.34 -11.50 0.15
N ALA A 41 -35.14 -12.03 -0.10
CA ALA A 41 -33.96 -11.25 -0.37
C ALA A 41 -34.14 -10.57 -1.73
N THR A 42 -34.93 -9.50 -1.76
CA THR A 42 -34.98 -8.59 -2.89
C THR A 42 -33.57 -8.06 -3.04
N SER A 43 -32.90 -8.42 -4.14
CA SER A 43 -31.68 -7.77 -4.62
C SER A 43 -31.83 -6.27 -4.38
N ASP A 44 -30.88 -5.65 -3.70
CA ASP A 44 -31.05 -4.24 -3.40
C ASP A 44 -31.06 -3.42 -4.71
N GLU A 45 -31.48 -2.16 -4.67
CA GLU A 45 -31.53 -1.31 -5.87
C GLU A 45 -30.18 -1.29 -6.60
N TRP A 46 -29.06 -1.47 -5.88
CA TRP A 46 -27.73 -1.46 -6.47
C TRP A 46 -27.40 -2.75 -7.19
N ASP A 47 -27.79 -3.91 -6.66
CA ASP A 47 -27.69 -5.18 -7.36
C ASP A 47 -28.41 -5.11 -8.71
N GLN A 48 -29.65 -4.59 -8.72
CA GLN A 48 -30.42 -4.42 -9.95
C GLN A 48 -29.70 -3.47 -10.93
N ARG A 49 -29.15 -2.35 -10.45
CA ARG A 49 -28.39 -1.40 -11.28
C ARG A 49 -27.09 -1.99 -11.83
N LEU A 50 -26.42 -2.85 -11.07
CA LEU A 50 -25.20 -3.52 -11.51
C LEU A 50 -25.48 -4.58 -12.56
N GLU A 51 -26.62 -5.27 -12.46
CA GLU A 51 -27.12 -6.24 -13.45
C GLU A 51 -27.60 -5.57 -14.75
N GLU A 52 -28.09 -4.32 -14.68
CA GLU A 52 -28.51 -3.53 -15.85
C GLU A 52 -27.33 -3.11 -16.76
N ARG A 53 -26.08 -3.22 -16.31
CA ARG A 53 -24.90 -2.80 -17.09
C ARG A 53 -24.72 -3.66 -18.32
N GLU A 54 -24.48 -3.01 -19.46
CA GLU A 54 -24.25 -3.68 -20.74
C GLU A 54 -22.78 -3.63 -21.13
N VAL A 55 -22.32 -4.64 -21.88
CA VAL A 55 -20.97 -4.64 -22.43
C VAL A 55 -20.82 -3.52 -23.46
N ASP A 56 -19.95 -2.55 -23.19
CA ASP A 56 -19.60 -1.47 -24.11
C ASP A 56 -18.07 -1.34 -24.23
N TYR A 57 -17.50 -2.01 -25.24
CA TYR A 57 -16.07 -1.96 -25.51
C TYR A 57 -15.56 -0.58 -25.92
N ASN A 58 -16.40 0.33 -26.42
CA ASN A 58 -15.96 1.70 -26.73
C ASN A 58 -15.88 2.56 -25.47
N ALA A 59 -16.81 2.40 -24.54
CA ALA A 59 -16.71 3.01 -23.21
C ALA A 59 -15.49 2.47 -22.45
N ALA A 60 -15.31 1.15 -22.46
CA ALA A 60 -14.15 0.48 -21.87
C ALA A 60 -12.83 0.99 -22.46
N LEU A 61 -12.73 1.11 -23.79
CA LEU A 61 -11.54 1.62 -24.47
C LEU A 61 -11.20 3.05 -24.04
N ARG A 62 -12.19 3.92 -23.82
CA ARG A 62 -11.95 5.29 -23.35
C ARG A 62 -11.35 5.30 -21.95
N ALA A 63 -11.91 4.51 -21.03
CA ALA A 63 -11.37 4.39 -19.67
C ALA A 63 -9.95 3.80 -19.69
N ALA A 64 -9.75 2.71 -20.45
CA ALA A 64 -8.46 2.06 -20.60
C ALA A 64 -7.40 2.97 -21.21
N ALA A 65 -7.69 3.68 -22.30
CA ALA A 65 -6.72 4.55 -22.95
C ALA A 65 -6.24 5.69 -22.04
N LEU A 66 -7.15 6.27 -21.24
CA LEU A 66 -6.79 7.31 -20.28
C LEU A 66 -5.83 6.80 -19.20
N ARG A 67 -6.03 5.57 -18.72
CA ARG A 67 -5.19 4.97 -17.67
C ARG A 67 -3.89 4.40 -18.21
N LEU A 68 -3.96 3.64 -19.29
CA LEU A 68 -2.83 2.90 -19.84
C LEU A 68 -1.90 3.75 -20.70
N VAL A 69 -2.41 4.78 -21.39
CA VAL A 69 -1.59 5.61 -22.30
C VAL A 69 -1.77 7.12 -22.13
N GLY A 70 -2.60 7.57 -21.18
CA GLY A 70 -2.73 9.00 -20.84
C GLY A 70 -3.39 9.86 -21.91
N ARG A 71 -4.12 9.26 -22.86
CA ARG A 71 -4.82 9.96 -23.93
C ARG A 71 -6.19 9.36 -24.21
N LEU A 72 -7.04 10.12 -24.89
CA LEU A 72 -8.27 9.56 -25.44
C LEU A 72 -7.96 8.62 -26.62
N PRO A 73 -8.84 7.64 -26.88
CA PRO A 73 -8.73 6.81 -28.08
C PRO A 73 -8.84 7.65 -29.35
N THR A 74 -8.11 7.24 -30.39
CA THR A 74 -8.23 7.83 -31.72
C THR A 74 -9.54 7.40 -32.38
N LEU A 75 -9.96 8.13 -33.41
CA LEU A 75 -11.14 7.75 -34.19
C LEU A 75 -10.97 6.41 -34.91
N GLU A 76 -9.74 6.05 -35.27
CA GLU A 76 -9.44 4.75 -35.89
C GLU A 76 -9.60 3.60 -34.89
N GLU A 77 -9.06 3.75 -33.67
CA GLU A 77 -9.21 2.76 -32.59
C GLU A 77 -10.71 2.52 -32.29
N ILE A 78 -11.50 3.60 -32.12
CA ILE A 78 -12.96 3.53 -31.91
C ILE A 78 -13.66 2.79 -33.06
N ARG A 79 -13.37 3.19 -34.31
CA ARG A 79 -14.01 2.59 -35.49
C ARG A 79 -13.64 1.12 -35.66
N SER A 80 -12.43 0.72 -35.29
CA SER A 80 -12.01 -0.68 -35.40
C SER A 80 -12.84 -1.61 -34.51
N ILE A 81 -13.23 -1.17 -33.31
CA ILE A 81 -14.16 -1.90 -32.45
C ILE A 81 -15.57 -1.85 -33.04
N GLN A 82 -16.09 -0.64 -33.34
CA GLN A 82 -17.46 -0.48 -33.88
C GLN A 82 -17.73 -1.30 -35.14
N ASN A 83 -16.72 -1.43 -36.01
CA ASN A 83 -16.84 -2.13 -37.29
C ASN A 83 -16.46 -3.62 -37.21
N ALA A 84 -16.04 -4.14 -36.05
CA ALA A 84 -15.61 -5.53 -35.89
C ALA A 84 -16.76 -6.54 -36.10
N GLY A 85 -18.01 -6.10 -35.96
CA GLY A 85 -19.19 -6.94 -36.12
C GLY A 85 -19.87 -7.23 -34.79
N ASP A 86 -20.03 -8.52 -34.47
CA ASP A 86 -20.67 -8.97 -33.23
C ASP A 86 -19.82 -8.70 -31.97
N LEU A 87 -20.41 -8.92 -30.79
CA LEU A 87 -19.73 -8.66 -29.51
C LEU A 87 -18.44 -9.47 -29.34
N ALA A 88 -18.37 -10.69 -29.89
CA ALA A 88 -17.16 -11.52 -29.81
C ALA A 88 -16.02 -10.90 -30.64
N ALA A 89 -16.32 -10.44 -31.85
CA ALA A 89 -15.35 -9.73 -32.68
C ALA A 89 -14.95 -8.38 -32.08
N GLN A 90 -15.89 -7.66 -31.47
CA GLN A 90 -15.60 -6.41 -30.73
C GLN A 90 -14.67 -6.66 -29.54
N LYS A 91 -14.88 -7.75 -28.79
CA LYS A 91 -13.99 -8.18 -27.70
C LYS A 91 -12.56 -8.36 -28.20
N VAL A 92 -12.39 -9.13 -29.29
CA VAL A 92 -11.06 -9.36 -29.88
C VAL A 92 -10.40 -8.06 -30.32
N ALA A 93 -11.15 -7.16 -30.95
CA ALA A 93 -10.62 -5.85 -31.35
C ALA A 93 -10.23 -4.99 -30.15
N TYR A 94 -11.04 -4.98 -29.08
CA TYR A 94 -10.75 -4.28 -27.84
C TYR A 94 -9.48 -4.81 -27.15
N GLU A 95 -9.39 -6.11 -26.95
CA GLU A 95 -8.23 -6.73 -26.30
C GLU A 95 -6.93 -6.48 -27.08
N ALA A 96 -6.99 -6.48 -28.42
CA ALA A 96 -5.85 -6.12 -29.25
C ALA A 96 -5.35 -4.69 -29.01
N HIS A 97 -6.25 -3.74 -28.71
CA HIS A 97 -5.85 -2.38 -28.30
C HIS A 97 -5.23 -2.35 -26.90
N ILE A 98 -5.76 -3.12 -25.96
CA ILE A 98 -5.15 -3.25 -24.62
C ILE A 98 -3.72 -3.79 -24.75
N ASP A 99 -3.51 -4.83 -25.55
CA ASP A 99 -2.19 -5.39 -25.82
C ASP A 99 -1.24 -4.37 -26.48
N ALA A 100 -1.75 -3.60 -27.45
CA ALA A 100 -1.00 -2.53 -28.10
C ALA A 100 -0.63 -1.40 -27.12
N PHE A 101 -1.54 -1.02 -26.22
CA PHE A 101 -1.29 -0.02 -25.18
C PHE A 101 -0.19 -0.48 -24.22
N LEU A 102 -0.29 -1.70 -23.69
CA LEU A 102 0.70 -2.27 -22.76
C LEU A 102 2.09 -2.48 -23.39
N ALA A 103 2.15 -2.60 -24.73
CA ALA A 103 3.40 -2.67 -25.47
C ALA A 103 4.01 -1.29 -25.80
N SER A 104 3.27 -0.20 -25.59
CA SER A 104 3.67 1.13 -26.02
C SER A 104 4.61 1.84 -25.03
N SER A 105 5.34 2.84 -25.53
CA SER A 105 6.13 3.74 -24.69
C SER A 105 5.26 4.67 -23.84
N ASP A 106 4.01 4.92 -24.24
CA ASP A 106 3.05 5.67 -23.43
C ASP A 106 2.69 4.91 -22.15
N PHE A 107 2.58 3.58 -22.21
CA PHE A 107 2.38 2.76 -21.02
C PHE A 107 3.54 2.84 -20.05
N ALA A 108 4.79 2.84 -20.53
CA ALA A 108 5.95 3.03 -19.67
C ALA A 108 5.90 4.38 -18.92
N ARG A 109 5.41 5.44 -19.55
CA ARG A 109 5.19 6.74 -18.90
C ARG A 109 4.06 6.69 -17.87
N GLN A 110 2.90 6.13 -18.24
CA GLN A 110 1.75 6.08 -17.33
C GLN A 110 2.03 5.24 -16.09
N ILE A 111 2.66 4.08 -16.27
CA ILE A 111 2.98 3.19 -15.15
C ILE A 111 4.05 3.80 -14.24
N TYR A 112 4.97 4.60 -14.77
CA TYR A 112 5.91 5.39 -13.97
C TYR A 112 5.19 6.39 -13.06
N PHE A 113 4.25 7.19 -13.59
CA PHE A 113 3.47 8.12 -12.78
C PHE A 113 2.58 7.41 -11.77
N TRP A 114 1.95 6.30 -12.17
CA TRP A 114 1.17 5.48 -11.24
C TRP A 114 2.01 4.96 -10.09
N TRP A 115 3.27 4.59 -10.33
CA TRP A 115 4.20 4.17 -9.28
C TRP A 115 4.68 5.33 -8.41
N GLN A 116 4.88 6.53 -8.95
CA GLN A 116 5.15 7.73 -8.13
C GLN A 116 4.00 7.98 -7.14
N ASP A 117 2.75 7.94 -7.64
CA ASP A 117 1.56 8.12 -6.80
C ASP A 117 1.42 6.99 -5.77
N THR A 118 1.62 5.75 -6.21
CA THR A 118 1.51 4.54 -5.36
C THR A 118 2.54 4.56 -4.22
N LEU A 119 3.79 4.88 -4.52
CA LEU A 119 4.85 4.95 -3.52
C LEU A 119 4.79 6.25 -2.72
N ARG A 120 4.00 7.24 -3.16
CA ARG A 120 3.93 8.60 -2.62
C ARG A 120 5.28 9.29 -2.64
N MET A 121 6.03 9.08 -3.72
CA MET A 121 7.40 9.54 -3.90
C MET A 121 7.55 10.16 -5.29
N GLY A 122 8.23 11.29 -5.36
CA GLY A 122 8.56 11.95 -6.61
C GLY A 122 9.26 13.29 -6.40
N ASP A 123 9.43 14.04 -7.50
CA ASP A 123 9.97 15.41 -7.54
C ASP A 123 11.46 15.55 -7.14
N ASP A 124 12.18 14.45 -7.01
CA ASP A 124 13.63 14.39 -6.75
C ASP A 124 14.19 13.11 -7.36
N THR A 125 15.37 13.18 -7.97
CA THR A 125 15.96 12.05 -8.72
C THR A 125 16.14 10.78 -7.88
N GLU A 126 16.45 10.90 -6.59
CA GLU A 126 16.60 9.76 -5.69
C GLU A 126 15.25 9.22 -5.22
N LEU A 127 14.22 10.07 -5.13
CA LEU A 127 12.86 9.64 -4.83
C LEU A 127 12.22 8.95 -6.05
N ASP A 128 12.49 9.47 -7.23
CA ASP A 128 12.02 8.97 -8.52
C ASP A 128 12.61 7.59 -8.85
N SER A 129 13.80 7.25 -8.37
CA SER A 129 14.43 5.96 -8.71
C SER A 129 13.66 4.75 -8.16
N ALA A 130 12.95 4.90 -7.03
CA ALA A 130 12.09 3.84 -6.49
C ALA A 130 10.90 3.56 -7.43
N ALA A 131 10.24 4.62 -7.91
CA ALA A 131 9.15 4.52 -8.87
C ALA A 131 9.64 4.03 -10.25
N ALA A 132 10.83 4.48 -10.68
CA ALA A 132 11.45 4.00 -11.91
C ALA A 132 11.74 2.49 -11.86
N PHE A 133 12.27 1.99 -10.74
CA PHE A 133 12.49 0.55 -10.55
C PHE A 133 11.17 -0.23 -10.58
N ALA A 134 10.14 0.24 -9.88
CA ALA A 134 8.86 -0.45 -9.84
C ALA A 134 8.14 -0.46 -11.21
N ALA A 135 8.22 0.66 -11.92
CA ALA A 135 7.76 0.79 -13.29
C ALA A 135 8.53 -0.14 -14.23
N GLN A 136 9.86 -0.22 -14.11
CA GLN A 136 10.69 -1.11 -14.91
C GLN A 136 10.29 -2.58 -14.71
N VAL A 137 10.19 -3.03 -13.45
CA VAL A 137 9.72 -4.38 -13.10
C VAL A 137 8.38 -4.69 -13.77
N THR A 138 7.47 -3.71 -13.76
CA THR A 138 6.16 -3.86 -14.39
C THR A 138 6.26 -3.93 -15.92
N VAL A 139 6.92 -2.96 -16.57
CA VAL A 139 7.00 -2.87 -18.04
C VAL A 139 7.69 -4.09 -18.65
N GLU A 140 8.75 -4.58 -18.01
CA GLU A 140 9.53 -5.74 -18.42
C GLU A 140 8.84 -7.09 -18.14
N GLY A 141 7.70 -7.09 -17.44
CA GLY A 141 6.98 -8.32 -17.08
C GLY A 141 7.78 -9.20 -16.10
N ARG A 142 8.56 -8.56 -15.22
CA ARG A 142 9.27 -9.21 -14.12
C ARG A 142 8.33 -9.51 -12.96
N SER A 143 8.80 -10.29 -11.99
CA SER A 143 7.99 -10.60 -10.82
C SER A 143 7.85 -9.36 -9.95
N TYR A 144 6.62 -9.01 -9.57
CA TYR A 144 6.31 -7.95 -8.61
C TYR A 144 7.05 -8.15 -7.28
N LEU A 145 7.30 -9.40 -6.90
CA LEU A 145 8.02 -9.73 -5.67
C LEU A 145 9.48 -9.25 -5.68
N GLU A 146 10.03 -8.90 -6.84
CA GLU A 146 11.35 -8.26 -6.95
C GLU A 146 11.38 -6.87 -6.29
N LEU A 147 10.23 -6.21 -6.12
CA LEU A 147 10.12 -4.99 -5.32
C LEU A 147 10.53 -5.19 -3.86
N LEU A 148 10.51 -6.43 -3.37
CA LEU A 148 10.86 -6.80 -1.99
C LEU A 148 12.18 -7.58 -1.91
N THR A 149 12.62 -8.20 -3.01
CA THR A 149 13.66 -9.23 -3.00
C THR A 149 14.84 -8.96 -3.93
N ALA A 150 14.75 -7.99 -4.85
CA ALA A 150 15.84 -7.71 -5.79
C ALA A 150 17.13 -7.31 -5.07
N THR A 151 18.25 -7.86 -5.51
CA THR A 151 19.56 -7.60 -4.92
C THR A 151 20.40 -6.58 -5.71
N ALA A 152 19.94 -6.17 -6.89
CA ALA A 152 20.62 -5.27 -7.82
C ALA A 152 19.63 -4.59 -8.79
N GLY A 153 20.03 -3.41 -9.32
CA GLY A 153 19.31 -2.64 -10.34
C GLY A 153 18.20 -1.69 -9.84
N GLN A 154 18.02 -1.55 -8.53
CA GLN A 154 16.87 -0.86 -7.94
C GLN A 154 17.01 0.67 -7.78
N CYS A 155 18.16 1.28 -8.09
CA CYS A 155 18.37 2.73 -8.05
C CYS A 155 18.53 3.33 -9.47
N GLY A 156 17.87 2.71 -10.46
CA GLY A 156 17.82 3.19 -11.83
C GLY A 156 17.05 4.50 -12.01
N ALA A 157 16.99 5.01 -13.24
CA ALA A 157 16.18 6.18 -13.57
C ALA A 157 15.24 5.90 -14.76
N PHE A 158 14.21 6.73 -14.89
CA PHE A 158 13.32 6.73 -16.05
C PHE A 158 13.39 8.09 -16.75
N ASP A 159 13.78 8.09 -18.03
CA ASP A 159 13.69 9.27 -18.88
C ASP A 159 12.27 9.33 -19.48
N VAL A 160 11.44 10.25 -18.98
CA VAL A 160 10.05 10.42 -19.44
C VAL A 160 9.98 10.78 -20.93
N GLY A 161 10.92 11.59 -21.43
CA GLY A 161 10.95 12.03 -22.82
C GLY A 161 11.31 10.89 -23.77
N ALA A 162 12.32 10.09 -23.41
CA ALA A 162 12.73 8.92 -24.18
C ALA A 162 11.88 7.67 -23.91
N ALA A 163 11.08 7.66 -22.84
CA ALA A 163 10.42 6.48 -22.28
C ALA A 163 11.38 5.30 -22.09
N ALA A 164 12.54 5.57 -21.48
CA ALA A 164 13.63 4.61 -21.35
C ALA A 164 14.06 4.46 -19.90
N PHE A 165 14.28 3.22 -19.48
CA PHE A 165 14.84 2.88 -18.17
C PHE A 165 16.36 2.79 -18.25
N THR A 166 17.04 3.26 -17.22
CA THR A 166 18.46 3.01 -16.99
C THR A 166 18.60 2.24 -15.69
N ALA A 167 19.27 1.10 -15.71
CA ALA A 167 19.52 0.33 -14.50
C ALA A 167 20.72 0.90 -13.73
N ALA A 168 20.62 0.93 -12.41
CA ALA A 168 21.73 1.25 -11.52
C ALA A 168 21.55 0.59 -10.15
N ASP A 169 22.65 0.23 -9.52
CA ASP A 169 22.65 -0.29 -8.15
C ASP A 169 22.62 0.84 -7.13
N CYS A 170 22.02 0.57 -5.97
CA CYS A 170 22.04 1.53 -4.87
C CYS A 170 23.40 1.54 -4.16
N GLY A 171 23.97 2.72 -4.03
CA GLY A 171 25.26 2.96 -3.36
C GLY A 171 25.15 3.33 -1.88
N ASN A 172 24.21 2.74 -1.12
CA ASN A 172 23.88 3.17 0.24
C ASN A 172 24.47 2.33 1.37
N GLY A 173 25.43 1.46 1.06
CA GLY A 173 26.25 0.75 2.04
C GLY A 173 25.59 -0.46 2.72
N VAL A 174 24.39 -0.89 2.31
CA VAL A 174 23.81 -2.14 2.83
C VAL A 174 24.64 -3.35 2.39
N PRO A 175 24.86 -4.36 3.26
CA PRO A 175 25.60 -5.56 2.88
C PRO A 175 24.90 -6.41 1.81
N VAL A 176 23.56 -6.48 1.88
CA VAL A 176 22.70 -7.19 0.93
C VAL A 176 21.47 -6.34 0.69
N GLN A 177 21.16 -6.10 -0.58
CA GLN A 177 19.99 -5.34 -1.01
C GLN A 177 18.72 -6.22 -0.95
N ALA A 178 17.57 -5.61 -0.69
CA ALA A 178 16.26 -6.25 -0.62
C ALA A 178 15.19 -5.33 -1.25
N GLY A 179 15.24 -5.20 -2.58
CA GLY A 179 14.35 -4.36 -3.37
C GLY A 179 14.22 -2.94 -2.82
N LEU A 180 12.99 -2.51 -2.62
CA LEU A 180 12.65 -1.21 -2.06
C LEU A 180 12.84 -1.13 -0.53
N LEU A 181 12.97 -2.26 0.18
CA LEU A 181 13.22 -2.29 1.63
C LEU A 181 14.62 -1.78 2.00
N THR A 182 15.55 -1.70 1.04
CA THR A 182 16.89 -1.13 1.21
C THR A 182 17.11 0.11 0.35
N HIS A 183 16.07 0.65 -0.29
CA HIS A 183 16.22 1.76 -1.22
C HIS A 183 16.45 3.09 -0.48
N PRO A 184 17.53 3.85 -0.78
CA PRO A 184 17.92 5.03 0.01
C PRO A 184 16.87 6.15 -0.07
N GLY A 185 16.29 6.40 -1.25
CA GLY A 185 15.20 7.36 -1.41
C GLY A 185 13.98 7.06 -0.54
N VAL A 186 13.62 5.78 -0.35
CA VAL A 186 12.50 5.36 0.51
C VAL A 186 12.84 5.69 1.96
N HIS A 187 14.03 5.28 2.41
CA HIS A 187 14.47 5.51 3.78
C HIS A 187 14.58 6.99 4.12
N ARG A 188 15.12 7.80 3.19
CA ARG A 188 15.19 9.26 3.29
C ARG A 188 13.80 9.87 3.39
N HIS A 189 12.90 9.56 2.46
CA HIS A 189 11.56 10.15 2.39
C HIS A 189 10.69 9.86 3.63
N PHE A 190 10.74 8.61 4.11
CA PHE A 190 9.94 8.16 5.25
C PHE A 190 10.68 8.21 6.59
N THR A 191 11.73 9.04 6.69
CA THR A 191 12.43 9.28 7.96
C THR A 191 11.46 9.76 9.05
N SER A 192 11.59 9.19 10.25
CA SER A 192 10.77 9.51 11.43
C SER A 192 11.39 8.95 12.70
N ASN A 193 10.91 9.43 13.86
CA ASN A 193 11.20 8.80 15.13
C ASN A 193 10.83 7.32 15.09
N PHE A 194 11.71 6.48 15.63
CA PHE A 194 11.59 5.02 15.62
C PHE A 194 11.39 4.38 14.22
N SER A 195 11.61 5.13 13.15
CA SER A 195 11.35 4.68 11.77
C SER A 195 9.91 4.20 11.50
N PHE A 196 8.94 4.62 12.30
CA PHE A 196 7.55 4.15 12.17
C PHE A 196 6.87 4.57 10.86
N ARG A 197 7.25 5.72 10.26
CA ARG A 197 6.76 6.07 8.91
C ARG A 197 7.27 5.10 7.85
N ARG A 198 8.49 4.54 8.01
CA ARG A 198 9.04 3.52 7.10
C ARG A 198 8.24 2.21 7.23
N VAL A 199 7.99 1.77 8.47
CA VAL A 199 7.17 0.57 8.72
C VAL A 199 5.74 0.74 8.21
N LYS A 200 5.13 1.90 8.47
CA LYS A 200 3.80 2.25 7.94
C LYS A 200 3.77 2.18 6.43
N TRP A 201 4.76 2.79 5.77
CA TRP A 201 4.86 2.75 4.31
C TRP A 201 5.00 1.33 3.78
N VAL A 202 5.84 0.48 4.39
CA VAL A 202 5.97 -0.94 3.98
C VAL A 202 4.62 -1.66 4.05
N GLN A 203 3.92 -1.55 5.18
CA GLN A 203 2.62 -2.22 5.36
C GLN A 203 1.54 -1.69 4.42
N GLU A 204 1.35 -0.37 4.38
CA GLU A 204 0.31 0.26 3.54
C GLU A 204 0.59 0.08 2.05
N THR A 205 1.86 0.11 1.64
CA THR A 205 2.22 -0.02 0.23
C THR A 205 2.06 -1.44 -0.27
N PHE A 206 2.50 -2.45 0.49
CA PHE A 206 2.60 -3.81 -0.03
C PHE A 206 1.50 -4.75 0.48
N ALA A 207 0.97 -4.54 1.69
CA ALA A 207 -0.10 -5.38 2.25
C ALA A 207 -1.47 -4.67 2.29
N CYS A 208 -1.53 -3.38 1.94
CA CYS A 208 -2.75 -2.56 1.97
C CYS A 208 -3.41 -2.46 3.36
N THR A 209 -2.72 -2.88 4.42
CA THR A 209 -3.26 -2.86 5.79
C THR A 209 -2.87 -1.59 6.52
N LYS A 210 -3.81 -1.04 7.29
CA LYS A 210 -3.55 0.03 8.25
C LYS A 210 -3.13 -0.56 9.58
N PHE A 211 -2.37 0.19 10.37
CA PHE A 211 -2.11 -0.18 11.75
C PHE A 211 -3.35 0.00 12.64
N PRO A 212 -3.67 -0.94 13.55
CA PRO A 212 -3.00 -2.22 13.82
C PRO A 212 -3.06 -3.21 12.64
N ALA A 213 -1.89 -3.69 12.19
CA ALA A 213 -1.77 -4.53 10.99
C ALA A 213 -2.26 -5.97 11.24
N GLU A 214 -2.18 -6.42 12.49
CA GLU A 214 -2.64 -7.75 12.91
C GLU A 214 -3.62 -7.61 14.07
N ILE A 215 -4.86 -8.07 13.86
CA ILE A 215 -5.93 -7.95 14.83
C ILE A 215 -6.44 -9.35 15.18
N ALA A 216 -6.33 -9.73 16.45
CA ALA A 216 -6.91 -10.94 16.99
C ALA A 216 -8.44 -10.90 16.87
N ALA A 217 -9.05 -12.01 16.47
CA ALA A 217 -10.51 -12.14 16.36
C ALA A 217 -11.23 -11.89 17.71
N THR A 218 -10.56 -12.20 18.82
CA THR A 218 -11.05 -11.97 20.17
C THR A 218 -10.06 -11.10 20.93
N GLY A 219 -10.52 -9.93 21.39
CA GLY A 219 -9.72 -9.06 22.24
C GLY A 219 -9.54 -9.64 23.65
N ILE A 220 -8.40 -9.32 24.27
CA ILE A 220 -8.04 -9.72 25.62
C ILE A 220 -8.30 -8.55 26.57
N ASP A 221 -9.02 -8.80 27.67
CA ASP A 221 -9.15 -7.82 28.74
C ASP A 221 -7.88 -7.80 29.59
N ILE A 222 -7.18 -6.67 29.54
CA ILE A 222 -5.95 -6.40 30.29
C ILE A 222 -6.17 -5.35 31.39
N GLY A 223 -7.44 -5.05 31.73
CA GLY A 223 -7.79 -3.99 32.66
C GLY A 223 -7.61 -2.57 32.09
N ALA A 224 -7.67 -2.41 30.77
CA ALA A 224 -7.55 -1.15 30.05
C ALA A 224 -8.92 -0.59 29.63
N ALA A 225 -8.94 0.64 29.08
CA ALA A 225 -10.16 1.28 28.59
C ALA A 225 -10.78 0.58 27.36
N ALA A 226 -9.98 -0.17 26.60
CA ALA A 226 -10.43 -1.01 25.50
C ALA A 226 -9.63 -2.34 25.51
N PRO A 227 -10.15 -3.41 24.87
CA PRO A 227 -9.42 -4.67 24.78
C PRO A 227 -8.10 -4.52 24.02
N TYR A 228 -7.12 -5.32 24.43
CA TYR A 228 -5.93 -5.56 23.63
C TYR A 228 -6.26 -6.51 22.48
N THR A 229 -5.88 -6.17 21.26
CA THR A 229 -6.22 -6.91 20.04
C THR A 229 -5.00 -7.36 19.24
N GLY A 230 -3.78 -7.18 19.76
CA GLY A 230 -2.58 -7.67 19.09
C GLY A 230 -2.49 -9.19 19.11
N LEU A 231 -1.82 -9.77 18.10
CA LEU A 231 -1.53 -11.21 18.06
C LEU A 231 -0.31 -11.60 18.91
N PHE A 232 0.68 -10.72 19.06
CA PHE A 232 1.77 -10.97 20.01
C PHE A 232 1.24 -10.80 21.45
N PRO A 233 1.87 -11.46 22.45
CA PRO A 233 1.56 -11.21 23.85
C PRO A 233 1.65 -9.73 24.21
N PHE A 234 0.77 -9.22 25.09
CA PHE A 234 0.78 -7.81 25.50
C PHE A 234 2.14 -7.39 26.10
N GLU A 235 2.80 -8.33 26.80
CA GLU A 235 4.09 -8.16 27.45
C GLU A 235 5.28 -8.13 26.46
N SER A 236 5.08 -8.45 25.17
CA SER A 236 6.13 -8.32 24.14
C SER A 236 6.42 -6.86 23.80
N VAL A 237 5.48 -5.96 24.09
CA VAL A 237 5.56 -4.53 23.82
C VAL A 237 6.31 -3.82 24.97
N PRO A 238 7.28 -2.92 24.71
CA PRO A 238 8.03 -2.26 25.78
C PRO A 238 7.18 -1.36 26.71
N ALA A 239 7.58 -1.32 27.99
CA ALA A 239 7.15 -0.30 28.95
C ALA A 239 8.37 0.32 29.66
N LEU A 240 8.16 1.18 30.65
CA LEU A 240 9.25 1.89 31.34
C LEU A 240 10.22 0.98 32.11
N ASP A 241 9.82 -0.24 32.43
CA ASP A 241 10.69 -1.24 33.07
C ASP A 241 11.56 -2.01 32.07
N THR A 242 11.20 -2.03 30.78
CA THR A 242 11.91 -2.77 29.72
C THR A 242 12.52 -1.87 28.64
N GLY A 243 12.05 -0.64 28.49
CA GLY A 243 12.46 0.33 27.48
C GLY A 243 12.27 1.78 27.98
N ARG A 244 12.45 2.77 27.10
CA ARG A 244 12.37 4.20 27.48
C ARG A 244 11.02 4.87 27.19
N VAL A 245 10.14 4.21 26.45
CA VAL A 245 8.79 4.68 26.12
C VAL A 245 7.75 3.67 26.60
N ASN A 246 6.66 4.16 27.19
CA ASN A 246 5.60 3.29 27.70
C ASN A 246 4.53 3.00 26.65
N PHE A 247 4.71 1.93 25.87
CA PHE A 247 3.67 1.51 24.91
C PHE A 247 2.61 0.59 25.54
N ARG A 248 2.83 0.08 26.75
CA ARG A 248 1.86 -0.71 27.55
C ARG A 248 0.98 0.15 28.47
N ASP A 249 0.91 1.46 28.25
CA ASP A 249 0.02 2.32 29.05
C ASP A 249 -1.45 1.92 28.80
N THR A 250 -2.12 1.40 29.83
CA THR A 250 -3.50 0.94 29.76
C THR A 250 -4.52 2.07 29.62
N SER A 251 -4.12 3.32 29.85
CA SER A 251 -4.92 4.50 29.50
C SER A 251 -4.94 4.77 27.99
N ALA A 252 -4.00 4.19 27.24
CA ALA A 252 -3.85 4.34 25.80
C ALA A 252 -3.47 3.00 25.12
N VAL A 253 -4.27 1.94 25.36
CA VAL A 253 -4.03 0.58 24.81
C VAL A 253 -3.84 0.52 23.29
N ILE A 254 -4.34 1.52 22.56
CA ILE A 254 -4.09 1.66 21.12
C ILE A 254 -2.60 1.70 20.78
N CYS A 255 -1.75 2.23 21.68
CA CYS A 255 -0.31 2.15 21.53
C CYS A 255 0.15 0.69 21.48
N ALA A 256 -0.23 -0.14 22.45
CA ALA A 256 0.13 -1.56 22.42
C ALA A 256 -0.40 -2.27 21.16
N ASN A 257 -1.65 -2.00 20.77
CA ASN A 257 -2.25 -2.60 19.57
C ASN A 257 -1.52 -2.22 18.28
N CYS A 258 -1.02 -0.99 18.14
CA CYS A 258 -0.22 -0.62 16.97
C CYS A 258 1.21 -1.16 17.05
N HIS A 259 1.82 -1.12 18.23
CA HIS A 259 3.23 -1.43 18.43
C HIS A 259 3.55 -2.93 18.49
N THR A 260 2.55 -3.78 18.77
CA THR A 260 2.69 -5.24 18.77
C THR A 260 3.27 -5.81 17.47
N THR A 261 2.88 -5.31 16.29
CA THR A 261 3.48 -5.71 15.02
C THR A 261 4.60 -4.74 14.61
N MET A 262 4.37 -3.43 14.78
CA MET A 262 5.29 -2.41 14.28
C MET A 262 6.69 -2.52 14.88
N ASN A 263 6.79 -2.85 16.17
CA ASN A 263 8.07 -2.97 16.86
C ASN A 263 8.90 -4.19 16.40
N HIS A 264 8.27 -5.19 15.77
CA HIS A 264 8.98 -6.35 15.24
C HIS A 264 9.57 -6.09 13.84
N ILE A 265 9.15 -5.03 13.16
CA ILE A 265 9.70 -4.62 11.86
C ILE A 265 10.66 -3.42 12.04
N ALA A 266 10.29 -2.45 12.88
CA ALA A 266 10.97 -1.16 12.99
C ALA A 266 12.50 -1.25 13.21
N PRO A 267 13.04 -2.15 14.06
CA PRO A 267 14.48 -2.25 14.26
C PRO A 267 15.27 -2.49 12.97
N LEU A 268 14.70 -3.23 12.01
CA LEU A 268 15.34 -3.52 10.72
C LEU A 268 15.44 -2.27 9.83
N LEU A 269 14.44 -1.38 9.91
CA LEU A 269 14.37 -0.14 9.12
C LEU A 269 14.99 1.06 9.84
N ALA A 270 15.29 0.92 11.13
CA ALA A 270 15.87 1.96 11.98
C ALA A 270 17.39 2.10 11.84
N THR A 271 18.03 1.28 11.01
CA THR A 271 19.47 1.30 10.74
C THR A 271 19.89 2.25 9.62
N PHE A 272 18.95 2.99 9.05
CA PHE A 272 19.22 4.00 8.03
C PHE A 272 19.12 5.40 8.62
N ASP A 273 20.09 6.26 8.29
CA ASP A 273 20.05 7.67 8.68
C ASP A 273 19.02 8.48 7.89
N GLU A 274 19.02 9.80 8.09
CA GLU A 274 18.09 10.72 7.43
C GLU A 274 18.37 10.86 5.92
N GLN A 275 19.55 10.46 5.44
CA GLN A 275 19.96 10.43 4.04
C GLN A 275 19.76 9.05 3.41
N GLY A 276 19.11 8.12 4.11
CA GLY A 276 18.86 6.77 3.61
C GLY A 276 20.12 5.89 3.52
N GLN A 277 21.21 6.28 4.18
CA GLN A 277 22.44 5.50 4.22
C GLN A 277 22.42 4.50 5.36
N PHE A 278 22.89 3.29 5.10
CA PHE A 278 22.95 2.24 6.10
C PHE A 278 24.09 2.47 7.09
N GLN A 279 23.78 2.36 8.38
CA GLN A 279 24.72 2.66 9.47
C GLN A 279 25.17 1.41 10.26
N GLY A 280 24.65 0.22 9.94
CA GLY A 280 25.00 -1.03 10.65
C GLY A 280 24.45 -1.15 12.07
N GLN A 281 23.80 -0.11 12.58
CA GLN A 281 23.24 -0.01 13.93
C GLN A 281 22.01 0.91 13.91
N ILE A 282 21.16 0.82 14.92
CA ILE A 282 19.97 1.67 15.04
C ILE A 282 20.42 3.13 15.21
N VAL A 283 19.93 4.00 14.32
CA VAL A 283 20.23 5.43 14.31
C VAL A 283 18.97 6.30 14.30
N ALA A 284 17.79 5.70 14.10
CA ALA A 284 16.53 6.43 14.15
C ALA A 284 16.34 7.10 15.53
N PRO A 285 15.90 8.37 15.58
CA PRO A 285 15.71 9.08 16.84
C PRO A 285 14.50 8.55 17.62
N THR A 286 14.52 8.72 18.93
CA THR A 286 13.33 8.59 19.78
C THR A 286 12.57 9.92 19.84
N PRO A 287 11.27 9.94 20.22
CA PRO A 287 10.52 11.18 20.46
C PRO A 287 10.84 11.82 21.83
N LEU A 288 11.87 11.34 22.53
CA LEU A 288 12.27 11.86 23.84
C LEU A 288 13.02 13.18 23.70
N GLU A 289 13.12 13.92 24.81
CA GLU A 289 13.87 15.18 24.84
C GLU A 289 15.32 14.97 24.37
N GLY A 290 15.78 15.84 23.46
CA GLY A 290 17.09 15.73 22.82
C GLY A 290 17.17 14.71 21.68
N ALA A 291 16.07 14.02 21.34
CA ALA A 291 15.96 13.05 20.26
C ALA A 291 17.11 12.02 20.23
N PRO A 292 17.46 11.37 21.36
CA PRO A 292 18.55 10.41 21.37
C PRO A 292 18.22 9.24 20.41
N PRO A 293 19.23 8.62 19.79
CA PRO A 293 19.03 7.42 18.98
C PRO A 293 18.29 6.34 19.77
N ALA A 294 17.37 5.66 19.10
CA ALA A 294 16.65 4.52 19.64
C ALA A 294 17.61 3.35 19.90
N GLU A 295 17.24 2.52 20.88
CA GLU A 295 17.94 1.29 21.21
C GLU A 295 17.01 0.11 20.97
N LEU A 296 17.54 -1.10 20.79
CA LEU A 296 16.71 -2.29 20.53
C LEU A 296 15.62 -2.48 21.60
N ARG A 297 15.95 -2.22 22.87
CA ARG A 297 15.03 -2.30 24.01
C ARG A 297 13.83 -1.35 23.95
N ASP A 298 13.89 -0.31 23.13
CA ASP A 298 12.76 0.59 22.93
C ASP A 298 11.72 0.02 21.97
N TYR A 299 12.08 -1.02 21.22
CA TYR A 299 11.18 -1.74 20.31
C TYR A 299 10.79 -3.10 20.88
N LEU A 300 11.79 -3.91 21.27
CA LEU A 300 11.61 -5.31 21.62
C LEU A 300 12.03 -5.57 23.06
N VAL A 301 11.14 -6.24 23.81
CA VAL A 301 11.46 -6.75 25.14
C VAL A 301 12.49 -7.89 25.03
N ALA A 302 13.30 -8.11 26.07
CA ALA A 302 14.30 -9.16 26.06
C ALA A 302 13.69 -10.54 25.76
N GLY A 303 14.22 -11.23 24.75
CA GLY A 303 13.73 -12.52 24.27
C GLY A 303 12.87 -12.44 23.01
N GLU A 304 12.34 -11.25 22.69
CA GLU A 304 11.63 -11.01 21.43
C GLU A 304 12.58 -10.84 20.25
N THR A 305 12.09 -11.14 19.05
CA THR A 305 12.84 -11.05 17.79
C THR A 305 12.09 -10.25 16.75
N THR A 306 12.81 -9.75 15.74
CA THR A 306 12.20 -9.12 14.57
C THR A 306 11.40 -10.12 13.74
N ALA A 307 10.31 -9.66 13.13
CA ALA A 307 9.33 -10.47 12.41
C ALA A 307 8.53 -9.60 11.43
N TRP A 308 8.01 -10.21 10.36
CA TRP A 308 7.05 -9.56 9.46
C TRP A 308 5.65 -9.53 10.09
N ARG A 309 5.24 -10.67 10.64
CA ARG A 309 3.95 -10.94 11.28
C ARG A 309 4.15 -11.87 12.47
N TYR A 310 3.12 -12.04 13.28
CA TYR A 310 3.13 -13.02 14.36
C TYR A 310 3.45 -14.43 13.84
N GLY A 311 4.46 -15.05 14.42
CA GLY A 311 4.94 -16.37 14.01
C GLY A 311 5.76 -16.40 12.71
N VAL A 312 6.07 -15.25 12.09
CA VAL A 312 6.85 -15.15 10.85
C VAL A 312 8.14 -14.37 11.10
N PRO A 313 9.17 -14.99 11.69
CA PRO A 313 10.42 -14.31 12.05
C PRO A 313 11.19 -13.83 10.81
N ALA A 314 11.89 -12.70 10.94
CA ALA A 314 12.74 -12.13 9.91
C ALA A 314 13.92 -11.41 10.57
N ALA A 315 15.14 -11.95 10.45
CA ALA A 315 16.31 -11.43 11.19
C ALA A 315 16.99 -10.24 10.51
N ASP A 316 16.76 -10.05 9.21
CA ASP A 316 17.38 -9.01 8.40
C ASP A 316 16.43 -8.57 7.26
N LEU A 317 16.81 -7.53 6.50
CA LEU A 317 15.97 -6.99 5.43
C LEU A 317 15.74 -7.98 4.27
N PRO A 318 16.74 -8.77 3.82
CA PRO A 318 16.47 -9.85 2.86
C PRO A 318 15.45 -10.88 3.35
N GLN A 319 15.55 -11.32 4.62
CA GLN A 319 14.58 -12.25 5.20
C GLN A 319 13.20 -11.61 5.37
N LEU A 320 13.13 -10.32 5.72
CA LEU A 320 11.88 -9.57 5.75
C LEU A 320 11.24 -9.53 4.35
N GLY A 321 12.02 -9.19 3.32
CA GLY A 321 11.55 -9.17 1.94
C GLY A 321 11.05 -10.53 1.47
N ALA A 322 11.74 -11.62 1.83
CA ALA A 322 11.31 -12.99 1.53
C ALA A 322 10.03 -13.39 2.28
N ALA A 323 9.91 -13.02 3.56
CA ALA A 323 8.72 -13.28 4.38
C ALA A 323 7.50 -12.54 3.84
N MET A 324 7.67 -11.27 3.48
CA MET A 324 6.63 -10.49 2.80
C MET A 324 6.28 -11.10 1.45
N ALA A 325 7.27 -11.46 0.62
CA ALA A 325 7.00 -12.03 -0.70
C ALA A 325 6.24 -13.38 -0.65
N ALA A 326 6.27 -14.08 0.48
CA ALA A 326 5.51 -15.31 0.72
C ALA A 326 4.12 -15.09 1.32
N ASP A 327 3.78 -13.86 1.70
CA ASP A 327 2.52 -13.51 2.34
C ASP A 327 1.43 -13.24 1.29
N PRO A 328 0.29 -13.98 1.32
CA PRO A 328 -0.78 -13.83 0.35
C PRO A 328 -1.38 -12.42 0.28
N ASP A 329 -1.34 -11.66 1.38
CA ASP A 329 -1.87 -10.30 1.41
C ASP A 329 -1.08 -9.35 0.49
N ILE A 330 0.16 -9.70 0.14
CA ILE A 330 0.94 -8.93 -0.84
C ILE A 330 0.35 -9.06 -2.25
N ALA A 331 -0.05 -10.28 -2.63
CA ALA A 331 -0.69 -10.51 -3.91
C ALA A 331 -2.07 -9.86 -3.97
N GLU A 332 -2.86 -10.02 -2.91
CA GLU A 332 -4.18 -9.39 -2.78
C GLU A 332 -4.10 -7.87 -2.91
N CYS A 333 -3.20 -7.23 -2.16
CA CYS A 333 -3.02 -5.78 -2.21
C CYS A 333 -2.60 -5.27 -3.60
N ALA A 334 -1.68 -5.97 -4.27
CA ALA A 334 -1.24 -5.61 -5.61
C ALA A 334 -2.42 -5.57 -6.60
N ILE A 335 -3.30 -6.58 -6.56
CA ILE A 335 -4.48 -6.66 -7.42
C ILE A 335 -5.55 -5.66 -7.03
N ALA A 336 -5.83 -5.48 -5.74
CA ALA A 336 -6.78 -4.48 -5.27
C ALA A 336 -6.40 -3.07 -5.75
N ARG A 337 -5.10 -2.74 -5.74
CA ARG A 337 -4.62 -1.44 -6.23
C ARG A 337 -4.77 -1.28 -7.75
N VAL A 338 -4.45 -2.31 -8.52
CA VAL A 338 -4.68 -2.29 -9.99
C VAL A 338 -6.16 -2.14 -10.30
N TRP A 339 -7.02 -2.86 -9.60
CA TRP A 339 -8.47 -2.77 -9.76
C TRP A 339 -9.00 -1.37 -9.44
N ASN A 340 -8.61 -0.80 -8.30
CA ASN A 340 -9.02 0.55 -7.94
C ASN A 340 -8.54 1.58 -8.98
N TRP A 341 -7.30 1.46 -9.45
CA TRP A 341 -6.77 2.33 -10.49
C TRP A 341 -7.56 2.23 -11.80
N ALA A 342 -7.86 1.01 -12.27
CA ALA A 342 -8.64 0.77 -13.47
C ALA A 342 -10.05 1.39 -13.35
N MET A 343 -10.71 1.17 -12.21
CA MET A 343 -12.04 1.71 -11.91
C MET A 343 -12.05 3.20 -11.54
N GLY A 344 -10.90 3.87 -11.57
CA GLY A 344 -10.74 5.29 -11.27
C GLY A 344 -11.02 5.67 -9.81
N LYS A 345 -10.87 4.72 -8.90
CA LYS A 345 -10.86 4.95 -7.45
C LYS A 345 -9.47 5.40 -7.00
N GLY A 346 -9.41 6.02 -5.82
CA GLY A 346 -8.14 6.35 -5.18
C GLY A 346 -7.40 5.11 -4.68
N ASP A 347 -6.20 5.31 -4.14
CA ASP A 347 -5.42 4.23 -3.52
C ASP A 347 -6.23 3.53 -2.41
N VAL A 348 -6.05 2.22 -2.30
CA VAL A 348 -6.81 1.32 -1.39
C VAL A 348 -6.77 1.85 0.05
N VAL A 349 -5.59 2.26 0.51
CA VAL A 349 -5.36 2.69 1.89
C VAL A 349 -5.96 4.07 2.13
N ASP A 350 -5.80 5.02 1.21
CA ASP A 350 -6.29 6.39 1.41
C ASP A 350 -7.80 6.50 1.29
N ALA A 351 -8.38 5.77 0.34
CA ALA A 351 -9.82 5.83 0.08
C ALA A 351 -10.65 5.05 1.11
N LEU A 352 -10.05 4.12 1.88
CA LEU A 352 -10.78 3.11 2.68
C LEU A 352 -11.79 2.35 1.81
N ARG A 353 -11.42 2.11 0.55
CA ARG A 353 -12.26 1.41 -0.43
C ARG A 353 -11.52 0.20 -0.92
N GLU A 354 -11.46 -0.80 -0.05
CA GLU A 354 -11.03 -2.14 -0.43
C GLU A 354 -12.10 -2.75 -1.34
N VAL A 355 -11.63 -3.34 -2.43
CA VAL A 355 -12.47 -4.21 -3.25
C VAL A 355 -12.54 -5.53 -2.49
N PRO A 356 -13.73 -6.07 -2.19
CA PRO A 356 -13.81 -7.33 -1.46
C PRO A 356 -13.02 -8.42 -2.19
N ALA A 357 -12.21 -9.19 -1.46
CA ALA A 357 -11.29 -10.17 -2.03
C ALA A 357 -12.02 -11.22 -2.88
N GLU A 358 -13.27 -11.54 -2.56
CA GLU A 358 -14.12 -12.44 -3.33
C GLU A 358 -14.43 -11.96 -4.75
N ILE A 359 -14.43 -10.64 -4.99
CA ILE A 359 -14.70 -10.05 -6.30
C ILE A 359 -13.47 -10.18 -7.21
N ILE A 360 -12.27 -10.07 -6.65
CA ILE A 360 -11.00 -10.07 -7.40
C ILE A 360 -10.21 -11.37 -7.23
N ARG A 361 -10.85 -12.44 -6.73
CA ARG A 361 -10.16 -13.68 -6.38
C ARG A 361 -9.50 -14.33 -7.58
N GLN A 362 -10.17 -14.32 -8.73
CA GLN A 362 -9.64 -14.90 -9.96
C GLN A 362 -8.37 -14.16 -10.42
N GLU A 363 -8.36 -12.83 -10.34
CA GLU A 363 -7.21 -12.00 -10.69
C GLU A 363 -6.03 -12.24 -9.74
N ILE A 364 -6.29 -12.47 -8.45
CA ILE A 364 -5.27 -12.83 -7.47
C ILE A 364 -4.67 -14.20 -7.82
N ASP A 365 -5.52 -15.20 -8.07
CA ASP A 365 -5.08 -16.55 -8.41
C ASP A 365 -4.25 -16.56 -9.71
N ASP A 366 -4.71 -15.85 -10.75
CA ASP A 366 -4.00 -15.72 -12.02
C ASP A 366 -2.67 -14.97 -11.87
N PHE A 367 -2.63 -13.93 -11.04
CA PHE A 367 -1.41 -13.19 -10.75
C PHE A 367 -0.37 -14.07 -10.06
N VAL A 368 -0.77 -14.85 -9.05
CA VAL A 368 0.12 -15.80 -8.38
C VAL A 368 0.58 -16.88 -9.37
N ALA A 369 -0.32 -17.42 -10.18
CA ALA A 369 -0.02 -18.47 -11.16
C ALA A 369 0.94 -18.01 -12.26
N ASP A 370 0.87 -16.75 -12.70
CA ASP A 370 1.79 -16.16 -13.68
C ASP A 370 3.09 -15.61 -13.03
N GLY A 371 3.41 -16.02 -11.80
CA GLY A 371 4.66 -15.64 -11.14
C GLY A 371 4.70 -14.18 -10.68
N HIS A 372 3.53 -13.62 -10.36
CA HIS A 372 3.35 -12.25 -9.87
C HIS A 372 3.71 -11.19 -10.91
N ARG A 373 3.39 -11.40 -12.19
CA ARG A 373 3.66 -10.42 -13.25
C ARG A 373 2.57 -9.35 -13.30
N LEU A 374 2.89 -8.15 -12.81
CA LEU A 374 1.90 -7.09 -12.68
C LEU A 374 1.35 -6.61 -14.04
N LYS A 375 2.16 -6.65 -15.10
CA LYS A 375 1.69 -6.30 -16.45
C LYS A 375 0.60 -7.23 -16.97
N SER A 376 0.73 -8.54 -16.70
CA SER A 376 -0.30 -9.52 -17.03
C SER A 376 -1.56 -9.30 -16.20
N ALA A 377 -1.42 -9.02 -14.89
CA ALA A 377 -2.54 -8.68 -14.03
C ALA A 377 -3.28 -7.41 -14.48
N ILE A 378 -2.54 -6.37 -14.88
CA ILE A 378 -3.12 -5.14 -15.47
C ILE A 378 -3.93 -5.51 -16.71
N ARG A 379 -3.38 -6.32 -17.63
CA ARG A 379 -4.15 -6.80 -18.79
C ARG A 379 -5.43 -7.50 -18.33
N GLY A 380 -5.33 -8.44 -17.39
CA GLY A 380 -6.46 -9.19 -16.83
C GLY A 380 -7.59 -8.27 -16.38
N VAL A 381 -7.29 -7.32 -15.51
CA VAL A 381 -8.26 -6.34 -14.98
C VAL A 381 -8.91 -5.52 -16.09
N PHE A 382 -8.14 -4.98 -17.05
CA PHE A 382 -8.71 -4.19 -18.16
C PHE A 382 -9.49 -5.03 -19.17
N THR A 383 -9.38 -6.37 -19.12
CA THR A 383 -10.17 -7.29 -19.96
C THR A 383 -11.25 -8.03 -19.19
N HIS A 384 -11.40 -7.76 -17.89
CA HIS A 384 -12.37 -8.41 -17.02
C HIS A 384 -13.80 -8.01 -17.42
N ASP A 385 -14.74 -8.94 -17.26
CA ASP A 385 -16.13 -8.75 -17.67
C ASP A 385 -16.80 -7.58 -16.93
N ASP A 386 -16.43 -7.32 -15.68
CA ASP A 386 -16.93 -6.16 -14.92
C ASP A 386 -16.36 -4.82 -15.38
N PHE A 387 -15.16 -4.80 -15.94
CA PHE A 387 -14.54 -3.56 -16.43
C PHE A 387 -15.19 -3.09 -17.73
N VAL A 388 -15.62 -4.02 -18.57
CA VAL A 388 -16.20 -3.71 -19.89
C VAL A 388 -17.70 -3.43 -19.85
N LYS A 389 -18.34 -3.52 -18.68
CA LYS A 389 -19.76 -3.29 -18.46
C LYS A 389 -20.04 -1.90 -17.85
N PHE A 390 -20.90 -1.12 -18.49
CA PHE A 390 -21.21 0.28 -18.14
C PHE A 390 -22.68 0.53 -17.84
#